data_AF-A0A2N7DFS5-F1
#
_entry.id   AF-A0A2N7DFS5-F1
#
_cell.length_a   1.000
_cell.length_b   1.000
_cell.length_c   1.000
_cell.angle_alpha   90.00
_cell.angle_beta   90.00
_cell.angle_gamma   90.00
#
_symmetry.space_group_name_H-M   'P 1'
#
loop_
_entity.id
_entity.type
_entity.pdbx_description
1 polymer ?
#
loop_
_entity_poly.entity_id
_entity_poly.type
_entity_poly.pdbx_seq_one_letter_code
_entity_poly.pdbx_strand_id
1 'polypeptide(L)'
;MFGGFIFWFVLSILIGVWASKLGRNGFVWGLIAAFISPLLAAICLLITGDKSEIFNIVTSDRATQVEKDKEWEVVKKYVPEVKSSLEIILDELTYKGIASAEKKLKELFFVIGKEGLTKEALSIIISDVKNEIEEQEKLLENNTINEAETLLNMDLIEKLKGNVKVGFNSSFSFCEICSSANTRQIVHEHYVCGDCKQRYL
;
A
#
# COMPACT_ATOMS: atom_id res chain seq x y z
N MET A 1 42.51 28.69 -3.63
CA MET A 1 41.06 28.43 -3.80
C MET A 1 40.72 26.99 -4.20
N PHE A 2 41.62 26.21 -4.81
CA PHE A 2 41.30 24.83 -5.25
C PHE A 2 41.29 23.76 -4.15
N GLY A 3 42.01 23.95 -3.03
CA GLY A 3 42.12 22.95 -1.97
C GLY A 3 40.80 22.64 -1.23
N GLY A 4 39.91 23.63 -1.10
CA GLY A 4 38.61 23.44 -0.42
C GLY A 4 37.68 22.51 -1.18
N PHE A 5 37.67 22.60 -2.51
CA PHE A 5 36.85 21.74 -3.36
C PHE A 5 37.32 20.28 -3.33
N ILE A 6 38.63 20.04 -3.37
CA ILE A 6 39.18 18.68 -3.29
C ILE A 6 38.82 18.03 -1.95
N PHE A 7 39.00 18.76 -0.85
CA PHE A 7 38.64 18.26 0.49
C PHE A 7 37.13 17.96 0.61
N TRP A 8 36.28 18.82 0.02
CA TRP A 8 34.82 18.63 -0.01
C TRP A 8 34.41 17.34 -0.74
N PHE A 9 34.98 17.08 -1.92
CA PHE A 9 34.69 15.86 -2.68
C PHE A 9 35.15 14.61 -1.96
N VAL A 10 36.32 14.64 -1.30
CA VAL A 10 36.81 13.49 -0.52
C VAL A 10 35.86 13.15 0.63
N LEU A 11 35.37 14.17 1.36
CA LEU A 11 34.36 14.00 2.40
C LEU A 11 33.06 13.39 1.85
N SER A 12 32.61 13.85 0.69
CA SER A 12 31.43 13.32 0.02
C SER A 12 31.56 11.84 -0.35
N ILE A 13 32.71 11.44 -0.86
CA ILE A 13 33.02 10.04 -1.20
C ILE A 13 33.06 9.20 0.08
N LEU A 14 33.64 9.71 1.17
CA LEU A 14 33.67 9.02 2.47
C LEU A 14 32.26 8.69 2.98
N ILE A 15 31.33 9.63 2.85
CA ILE A 15 29.92 9.43 3.23
C ILE A 15 29.25 8.41 2.32
N GLY A 16 29.54 8.42 1.01
CA GLY A 16 29.07 7.40 0.10
C GLY A 16 29.55 5.99 0.48
N VAL A 17 30.84 5.85 0.84
CA VAL A 17 31.41 4.57 1.32
C VAL A 17 30.76 4.14 2.63
N TRP A 18 30.55 5.07 3.56
CA TRP A 18 29.87 4.78 4.83
C TRP A 18 28.41 4.35 4.62
N ALA A 19 27.68 5.01 3.71
CA ALA A 19 26.34 4.62 3.31
C ALA A 19 26.29 3.23 2.68
N SER A 20 27.32 2.87 1.90
CA SER A 20 27.47 1.55 1.29
C SER A 20 27.62 0.46 2.36
N LYS A 21 28.39 0.73 3.42
CA LYS A 21 28.53 -0.18 4.57
C LYS A 21 27.21 -0.39 5.33
N LEU A 22 26.31 0.59 5.30
CA LEU A 22 24.97 0.54 5.90
C LEU A 22 23.91 -0.12 4.97
N GLY A 23 24.34 -0.83 3.92
CA GLY A 23 23.46 -1.55 3.00
C GLY A 23 22.66 -0.66 2.04
N ARG A 24 23.13 0.57 1.78
CA ARG A 24 22.46 1.53 0.87
C ARG A 24 23.28 1.78 -0.38
N ASN A 25 22.66 2.38 -1.39
CA ASN A 25 23.37 2.77 -2.60
C ASN A 25 24.34 3.92 -2.31
N GLY A 26 25.61 3.58 -2.05
CA GLY A 26 26.66 4.54 -1.69
C GLY A 26 26.91 5.61 -2.75
N PHE A 27 26.64 5.30 -4.02
CA PHE A 27 26.75 6.27 -5.11
C PHE A 27 25.72 7.40 -4.98
N VAL A 28 24.47 7.06 -4.68
CA VAL A 28 23.38 8.03 -4.51
C VAL A 28 23.63 8.91 -3.29
N TRP A 29 24.03 8.31 -2.16
CA TRP A 29 24.36 9.07 -0.94
C TRP A 29 25.60 9.94 -1.09
N GLY A 30 26.61 9.50 -1.84
CA GLY A 30 27.78 10.30 -2.18
C GLY A 30 27.44 11.49 -3.07
N LEU A 31 26.49 11.34 -4.00
CA LEU A 31 26.05 12.44 -4.88
C LEU A 31 25.19 13.45 -4.13
N ILE A 32 24.29 12.98 -3.25
CA ILE A 32 23.50 13.83 -2.35
C ILE A 32 24.41 14.63 -1.41
N ALA A 33 25.43 13.98 -0.85
CA ALA A 33 26.43 14.64 0.00
C ALA A 33 27.20 15.74 -0.76
N ALA A 34 27.45 15.56 -2.06
CA ALA A 34 28.17 16.53 -2.87
C ALA A 34 27.34 17.81 -3.13
N PHE A 35 26.04 17.65 -3.32
CA PHE A 35 25.11 18.76 -3.62
C PHE A 35 24.62 19.51 -2.37
N ILE A 36 24.27 18.80 -1.30
CA ILE A 36 23.65 19.43 -0.12
C ILE A 36 24.72 19.92 0.84
N SER A 37 25.52 18.98 1.34
CA SER A 37 26.66 19.17 2.22
C SER A 37 27.01 17.80 2.81
N PRO A 38 28.29 17.42 2.87
CA PRO A 38 28.70 16.16 3.48
C PRO A 38 28.25 16.07 4.95
N LEU A 39 28.22 17.20 5.68
CA LEU A 39 27.78 17.24 7.08
C LEU A 39 26.28 16.93 7.24
N LEU A 40 25.42 17.50 6.39
CA LEU A 40 23.97 17.22 6.45
C LEU A 40 23.67 15.77 6.05
N ALA A 41 24.33 15.28 4.99
CA ALA A 41 24.14 13.91 4.54
C ALA A 41 24.54 12.90 5.62
N ALA A 42 25.63 13.17 6.37
CA ALA A 42 26.05 12.33 7.48
C ALA A 42 25.01 12.29 8.63
N ILE A 43 24.44 13.44 9.00
CA ILE A 43 23.39 13.51 10.04
C ILE A 43 22.13 12.75 9.58
N CYS A 44 21.70 12.94 8.33
CA CYS A 44 20.58 12.19 7.77
C CYS A 44 20.84 10.67 7.77
N LEU A 45 22.06 10.25 7.42
CA LEU A 45 22.47 8.85 7.46
C LEU A 45 22.38 8.26 8.85
N LEU A 46 22.82 9.01 9.86
CA LEU A 46 22.83 8.60 11.25
C LEU A 46 21.41 8.42 11.81
N ILE A 47 20.50 9.34 11.49
CA ILE A 47 19.08 9.25 11.90
C ILE A 47 18.41 8.02 11.27
N THR A 48 18.72 7.74 10.01
CA THR A 48 17.99 6.71 9.27
C THR A 48 18.44 5.28 9.63
N GLY A 49 19.50 5.10 10.42
CA GLY A 49 19.93 3.80 10.94
C GLY A 49 20.37 2.76 9.90
N ASP A 50 20.82 1.60 10.38
CA ASP A 50 21.26 0.50 9.53
C ASP A 50 20.06 -0.22 8.90
N LYS A 51 20.03 -0.32 7.56
CA LYS A 51 18.99 -1.05 6.81
C LYS A 51 19.49 -2.42 6.30
N SER A 52 20.75 -2.76 6.56
CA SER A 52 21.37 -3.98 6.05
C SER A 52 20.67 -5.24 6.59
N GLU A 53 20.21 -5.24 7.84
CA GLU A 53 19.50 -6.38 8.42
C GLU A 53 18.14 -6.62 7.72
N ILE A 54 17.34 -5.57 7.53
CA ILE A 54 16.02 -5.67 6.88
C ILE A 54 16.18 -6.15 5.43
N PHE A 55 17.17 -5.63 4.71
CA PHE A 55 17.40 -6.04 3.32
C PHE A 55 17.84 -7.51 3.20
N ASN A 56 18.72 -7.99 4.09
CA ASN A 56 19.16 -9.38 4.11
C ASN A 56 18.04 -10.36 4.47
N ILE A 57 17.14 -9.98 5.38
CA ILE A 57 15.93 -10.77 5.69
C ILE A 57 15.05 -10.86 4.45
N VAL A 58 14.74 -9.72 3.81
CA VAL A 58 13.87 -9.67 2.63
C VAL A 58 14.45 -10.40 1.42
N THR A 59 15.77 -10.34 1.19
CA THR A 59 16.42 -11.07 0.08
C THR A 59 16.51 -12.57 0.34
N SER A 60 16.79 -12.99 1.58
CA SER A 60 16.75 -14.40 1.98
C SER A 60 15.35 -14.98 1.83
N ASP A 61 14.31 -14.25 2.25
CA ASP A 61 12.92 -14.68 2.09
C ASP A 61 12.54 -14.82 0.61
N ARG A 62 12.94 -13.86 -0.24
CA ARG A 62 12.66 -13.92 -1.68
C ARG A 62 13.37 -15.08 -2.38
N ALA A 63 14.62 -15.35 -2.05
CA ALA A 63 15.34 -16.49 -2.62
C ALA A 63 14.65 -17.82 -2.24
N THR A 64 14.21 -17.93 -0.98
CA THR A 64 13.51 -19.11 -0.46
C THR A 64 12.13 -19.29 -1.11
N GLN A 65 11.40 -18.19 -1.38
CA GLN A 65 10.10 -18.26 -2.06
C GLN A 65 10.22 -18.68 -3.52
N VAL A 66 11.21 -18.16 -4.25
CA VAL A 66 11.43 -18.50 -5.67
C VAL A 66 11.77 -19.98 -5.87
N GLU A 67 12.47 -20.59 -4.92
CA GLU A 67 12.77 -22.02 -4.97
C GLU A 67 11.52 -22.87 -4.73
N LYS A 68 10.70 -22.50 -3.74
CA LYS A 68 9.39 -23.13 -3.49
C LYS A 68 8.39 -22.98 -4.64
N ASP A 69 8.46 -21.89 -5.41
CA ASP A 69 7.65 -21.69 -6.62
C ASP A 69 7.98 -22.69 -7.72
N LYS A 70 9.27 -22.98 -7.93
CA LYS A 70 9.71 -23.98 -8.92
C LYS A 70 9.35 -25.40 -8.48
N GLU A 71 9.49 -25.71 -7.20
CA GLU A 71 9.09 -27.02 -6.66
C GLU A 71 7.58 -27.25 -6.79
N TRP A 72 6.76 -26.22 -6.61
CA TRP A 72 5.31 -26.34 -6.73
C TRP A 72 4.85 -26.68 -8.15
N GLU A 73 5.48 -26.13 -9.19
CA GLU A 73 5.17 -26.50 -10.58
C GLU A 73 5.50 -27.97 -10.87
N VAL A 74 6.59 -28.48 -10.29
CA VAL A 74 6.94 -29.89 -10.38
C VAL A 74 5.92 -30.75 -9.63
N VAL A 75 5.52 -30.36 -8.42
CA VAL A 75 4.52 -31.06 -7.60
C VAL A 75 3.17 -31.15 -8.33
N LYS A 76 2.69 -30.07 -8.96
CA LYS A 76 1.46 -30.10 -9.77
C LYS A 76 1.50 -31.14 -10.88
N LYS A 77 2.69 -31.38 -11.45
CA LYS A 77 2.87 -32.29 -12.58
C LYS A 77 2.98 -33.75 -12.14
N TYR A 78 3.57 -34.03 -10.98
CA TYR A 78 3.90 -35.39 -10.55
C TYR A 78 3.01 -35.94 -9.44
N VAL A 79 2.27 -35.10 -8.69
CA VAL A 79 1.41 -35.54 -7.59
C VAL A 79 -0.06 -35.54 -8.05
N PRO A 80 -0.66 -36.72 -8.31
CA PRO A 80 -2.04 -36.81 -8.80
C PRO A 80 -3.07 -36.35 -7.75
N GLU A 81 -2.73 -36.42 -6.47
CA GLU A 81 -3.59 -35.97 -5.35
C GLU A 81 -3.75 -34.44 -5.34
N VAL A 82 -2.67 -33.70 -5.64
CA VAL A 82 -2.70 -32.24 -5.77
C VAL A 82 -3.52 -31.83 -6.97
N LYS A 83 -3.37 -32.52 -8.11
CA LYS A 83 -4.17 -32.27 -9.31
C LYS A 83 -5.67 -32.50 -9.05
N SER A 84 -6.02 -33.61 -8.41
CA SER A 84 -7.42 -33.93 -8.08
C SER A 84 -8.02 -32.91 -7.11
N SER A 85 -7.22 -32.47 -6.12
CA SER A 85 -7.61 -31.44 -5.17
C SER A 85 -7.82 -30.08 -5.85
N LEU A 86 -6.96 -29.74 -6.81
CA LEU A 86 -7.08 -28.53 -7.62
C LEU A 86 -8.32 -28.59 -8.52
N GLU A 87 -8.64 -29.74 -9.11
CA GLU A 87 -9.86 -29.95 -9.92
C GLU A 87 -11.13 -29.77 -9.07
N ILE A 88 -11.18 -30.30 -7.84
CA ILE A 88 -12.31 -30.09 -6.92
C ILE A 88 -12.47 -28.60 -6.56
N ILE A 89 -11.36 -27.92 -6.27
CA ILE A 89 -11.35 -26.48 -6.00
C ILE A 89 -11.85 -25.70 -7.23
N LEU A 90 -11.45 -26.11 -8.44
CA LEU A 90 -11.85 -25.47 -9.69
C LEU A 90 -13.33 -25.65 -10.02
N ASP A 91 -13.93 -26.79 -9.67
CA ASP A 91 -15.34 -27.06 -9.90
C ASP A 91 -16.25 -26.25 -8.96
N GLU A 92 -15.79 -26.04 -7.71
CA GLU A 92 -16.58 -25.37 -6.67
C GLU A 92 -16.38 -23.84 -6.64
N LEU A 93 -15.26 -23.32 -7.16
CA LEU A 93 -14.95 -21.88 -7.16
C LEU A 93 -15.11 -21.24 -8.53
N THR A 94 -15.74 -20.06 -8.57
CA THR A 94 -15.73 -19.17 -9.73
C THR A 94 -14.29 -18.74 -10.05
N TYR A 95 -13.95 -18.58 -11.34
CA TYR A 95 -12.60 -18.28 -11.86
C TYR A 95 -11.80 -17.19 -11.10
N LYS A 96 -12.50 -16.30 -10.41
CA LYS A 96 -11.98 -15.15 -9.65
C LYS A 96 -11.17 -15.54 -8.39
N GLY A 97 -11.37 -16.74 -7.82
CA GLY A 97 -10.71 -17.20 -6.59
C GLY A 97 -9.55 -18.18 -6.75
N ILE A 98 -9.31 -18.66 -7.97
CA ILE A 98 -8.41 -19.80 -8.23
C ILE A 98 -6.98 -19.49 -7.75
N ALA A 99 -6.48 -18.28 -7.99
CA ALA A 99 -5.13 -17.89 -7.57
C ALA A 99 -4.96 -17.85 -6.04
N SER A 100 -5.99 -17.39 -5.30
CA SER A 100 -5.98 -17.38 -3.83
C SER A 100 -6.04 -18.81 -3.28
N ALA A 101 -6.93 -19.64 -3.84
CA ALA A 101 -7.05 -21.04 -3.46
C ALA A 101 -5.76 -21.83 -3.71
N GLU A 102 -5.11 -21.61 -4.85
CA GLU A 102 -3.85 -22.26 -5.18
C GLU A 102 -2.73 -21.87 -4.21
N LYS A 103 -2.66 -20.59 -3.82
CA LYS A 103 -1.69 -20.11 -2.84
C LYS A 103 -1.87 -20.77 -1.48
N LYS A 104 -3.12 -20.83 -0.98
CA LYS A 104 -3.44 -21.49 0.30
C LYS A 104 -3.16 -23.00 0.25
N LEU A 105 -3.50 -23.64 -0.86
CA LEU A 105 -3.20 -25.07 -1.08
C LEU A 105 -1.68 -25.33 -1.06
N LYS A 106 -0.91 -24.44 -1.70
CA LYS A 106 0.56 -24.53 -1.70
C LYS A 106 1.14 -24.40 -0.29
N GLU A 107 0.66 -23.43 0.48
CA GLU A 107 1.09 -23.25 1.88
C GLU A 107 0.77 -24.48 2.73
N LEU A 108 -0.44 -25.03 2.60
CA LEU A 108 -0.84 -26.25 3.30
C LEU A 108 0.01 -27.47 2.90
N PHE A 109 0.27 -27.65 1.60
CA PHE A 109 1.11 -28.73 1.11
C PHE A 109 2.55 -28.61 1.64
N PHE A 110 3.10 -27.39 1.71
CA PHE A 110 4.46 -27.18 2.20
C PHE A 110 4.59 -27.40 3.70
N VAL A 111 3.56 -27.06 4.49
CA VAL A 111 3.59 -27.17 5.96
C VAL A 111 3.27 -28.58 6.44
N ILE A 112 2.28 -29.25 5.84
CA ILE A 112 1.73 -30.54 6.33
C ILE A 112 2.15 -31.70 5.42
N GLY A 113 2.62 -31.44 4.21
CA GLY A 113 2.92 -32.47 3.22
C GLY A 113 1.63 -33.11 2.66
N LYS A 114 1.78 -34.24 1.96
CA LYS A 114 0.65 -34.92 1.28
C LYS A 114 -0.47 -35.34 2.24
N GLU A 115 -0.15 -35.57 3.51
CA GLU A 115 -1.07 -36.10 4.51
C GLU A 115 -2.10 -35.05 4.96
N GLY A 116 -1.83 -33.77 4.70
CA GLY A 116 -2.74 -32.66 4.99
C GLY A 116 -3.79 -32.38 3.92
N LEU A 117 -3.71 -33.02 2.74
CA LEU A 117 -4.68 -32.85 1.64
C LEU A 117 -5.93 -33.74 1.89
N THR A 118 -6.61 -33.52 3.02
CA THR A 118 -7.90 -34.16 3.30
C THR A 118 -9.04 -33.36 2.69
N LYS A 119 -10.18 -34.02 2.43
CA LYS A 119 -11.40 -33.36 1.93
C LYS A 119 -11.89 -32.24 2.86
N GLU A 120 -11.65 -32.40 4.16
CA GLU A 120 -11.96 -31.42 5.20
C GLU A 120 -11.10 -30.16 5.04
N ALA A 121 -9.78 -30.31 4.90
CA ALA A 121 -8.87 -29.19 4.68
C ALA A 121 -9.22 -28.43 3.39
N LEU A 122 -9.56 -29.16 2.33
CA LEU A 122 -10.04 -28.59 1.06
C LEU A 122 -11.33 -27.76 1.24
N SER A 123 -12.31 -28.27 2.00
CA SER A 123 -13.55 -27.53 2.26
C SER A 123 -13.33 -26.24 3.05
N ILE A 124 -12.33 -26.20 3.92
CA ILE A 124 -11.93 -24.99 4.66
C ILE A 124 -11.33 -23.96 3.70
N ILE A 125 -10.40 -24.37 2.83
CA ILE A 125 -9.81 -23.48 1.82
C ILE A 125 -10.90 -22.88 0.93
N ILE A 126 -11.84 -23.71 0.45
CA ILE A 126 -12.93 -23.27 -0.42
C ILE A 126 -13.81 -22.25 0.29
N SER A 127 -14.19 -22.53 1.54
CA SER A 127 -15.02 -21.62 2.35
C SER A 127 -14.30 -20.29 2.61
N ASP A 128 -13.02 -20.32 2.95
CA ASP A 128 -12.23 -19.12 3.19
C ASP A 128 -12.10 -18.26 1.92
N VAL A 129 -11.80 -18.89 0.78
CA VAL A 129 -11.66 -18.16 -0.50
C VAL A 129 -13.00 -17.59 -0.95
N LYS A 130 -14.11 -18.29 -0.69
CA LYS A 130 -15.45 -17.77 -0.97
C LYS A 130 -15.76 -16.54 -0.13
N ASN A 131 -15.41 -16.56 1.16
CA ASN A 131 -15.56 -15.39 2.03
C ASN A 131 -14.70 -14.21 1.56
N GLU A 132 -13.45 -14.47 1.14
CA GLU A 132 -12.58 -13.44 0.56
C GLU A 132 -13.20 -12.82 -0.70
N ILE A 133 -13.76 -13.63 -1.61
CA ILE A 133 -14.44 -13.12 -2.82
C ILE A 133 -15.64 -12.25 -2.45
N GLU A 134 -16.47 -12.71 -1.51
CA GLU A 134 -17.67 -11.99 -1.08
C GLU A 134 -17.31 -10.63 -0.45
N GLU A 135 -16.24 -10.57 0.33
CA GLU A 135 -15.74 -9.33 0.91
C GLU A 135 -15.23 -8.36 -0.17
N GLN A 136 -14.49 -8.85 -1.16
CA GLN A 136 -14.03 -8.04 -2.29
C GLN A 136 -15.20 -7.49 -3.12
N GLU A 137 -16.27 -8.26 -3.29
CA GLU A 137 -17.46 -7.82 -4.02
C GLU A 137 -18.23 -6.75 -3.26
N LYS A 138 -18.40 -6.89 -1.94
CA LYS A 138 -19.01 -5.86 -1.09
C LYS A 138 -18.22 -4.55 -1.11
N LEU A 139 -16.89 -4.63 -1.09
CA LEU A 139 -16.03 -3.43 -1.17
C LEU A 139 -16.17 -2.73 -2.53
N LEU A 140 -16.24 -3.49 -3.62
CA LEU A 140 -16.45 -2.95 -4.95
C LEU A 140 -17.82 -2.28 -5.08
N GLU A 141 -18.88 -2.91 -4.56
CA GLU A 141 -20.24 -2.36 -4.60
C GLU A 141 -20.34 -1.05 -3.80
N ASN A 142 -19.78 -1.01 -2.59
CA ASN A 142 -19.73 0.22 -1.79
C ASN A 142 -18.96 1.35 -2.48
N ASN A 143 -17.84 1.06 -3.13
CA ASN A 143 -17.07 2.06 -3.87
C ASN A 143 -17.86 2.60 -5.07
N THR A 144 -18.58 1.73 -5.77
CA THR A 144 -19.40 2.12 -6.94
C THR A 144 -20.56 3.01 -6.52
N ILE A 145 -21.20 2.71 -5.37
CA ILE A 145 -22.27 3.55 -4.79
C ILE A 145 -21.72 4.92 -4.41
N ASN A 146 -20.58 4.97 -3.72
CA ASN A 146 -19.94 6.23 -3.35
C ASN A 146 -19.58 7.06 -4.59
N GLU A 147 -19.07 6.43 -5.63
CA GLU A 147 -18.76 7.09 -6.90
C GLU A 147 -20.03 7.65 -7.57
N ALA A 148 -21.12 6.87 -7.62
CA ALA A 148 -22.40 7.32 -8.15
C ALA A 148 -23.00 8.49 -7.33
N GLU A 149 -22.91 8.44 -6.00
CA GLU A 149 -23.35 9.54 -5.11
C GLU A 149 -22.51 10.80 -5.35
N THR A 150 -21.19 10.67 -5.52
CA THR A 150 -20.33 11.83 -5.83
C THR A 150 -20.67 12.46 -7.18
N LEU A 151 -20.98 11.66 -8.21
CA LEU A 151 -21.40 12.17 -9.51
C LEU A 151 -22.76 12.88 -9.45
N LEU A 152 -23.73 12.32 -8.72
CA LEU A 152 -25.04 12.95 -8.48
C LEU A 152 -24.90 14.28 -7.76
N ASN A 153 -24.03 14.34 -6.75
CA ASN A 153 -23.74 15.57 -6.03
C ASN A 153 -23.10 16.63 -6.94
N MET A 154 -22.23 16.23 -7.87
CA MET A 154 -21.60 17.16 -8.83
C MET A 154 -22.62 17.71 -9.86
N ASP A 155 -23.52 16.89 -10.39
CA ASP A 155 -24.60 17.34 -11.30
C ASP A 155 -25.59 18.29 -10.59
N LEU A 156 -25.91 18.03 -9.32
CA LEU A 156 -26.72 18.93 -8.51
C LEU A 156 -26.01 20.28 -8.26
N ILE A 157 -24.71 20.24 -7.95
CA ILE A 157 -23.90 21.46 -7.78
C ILE A 157 -23.84 22.26 -9.08
N GLU A 158 -23.69 21.61 -10.24
CA GLU A 158 -23.64 22.27 -11.54
C GLU A 158 -24.98 22.93 -11.91
N LYS A 159 -26.10 22.22 -11.68
CA LYS A 159 -27.46 22.76 -11.87
C LYS A 159 -27.78 23.91 -10.92
N LEU A 160 -27.30 23.86 -9.68
CA LEU A 160 -27.45 24.96 -8.73
C LEU A 160 -26.55 26.15 -9.08
N LYS A 161 -25.34 25.91 -9.59
CA LYS A 161 -24.41 26.98 -10.00
C LYS A 161 -24.90 27.75 -11.23
N GLY A 162 -25.59 27.09 -12.16
CA GLY A 162 -26.18 27.73 -13.34
C GLY A 162 -27.38 28.64 -13.04
N ASN A 163 -28.09 28.42 -11.93
CA ASN A 163 -29.36 29.10 -11.64
C ASN A 163 -29.28 30.17 -10.55
N VAL A 164 -28.13 30.34 -9.89
CA VAL A 164 -28.02 31.32 -8.80
C VAL A 164 -26.84 32.26 -9.04
N LYS A 165 -27.17 33.51 -9.43
CA LYS A 165 -26.28 34.69 -9.35
C LYS A 165 -26.01 35.05 -7.87
N VAL A 166 -25.50 34.15 -7.05
CA VAL A 166 -24.89 34.53 -5.77
C VAL A 166 -23.39 34.67 -6.01
N GLY A 167 -22.90 35.89 -5.90
CA GLY A 167 -21.47 36.15 -5.80
C GLY A 167 -20.94 35.50 -4.53
N PHE A 168 -20.43 34.27 -4.62
CA PHE A 168 -19.59 33.70 -3.58
C PHE A 168 -18.24 34.40 -3.66
N ASN A 169 -18.12 35.51 -2.92
CA ASN A 169 -16.83 36.15 -2.68
C ASN A 169 -16.01 35.17 -1.83
N SER A 170 -15.02 34.55 -2.47
CA SER A 170 -14.18 33.48 -1.95
C SER A 170 -13.31 33.94 -0.79
N SER A 171 -13.87 33.95 0.41
CA SER A 171 -13.11 33.97 1.66
C SER A 171 -13.53 32.76 2.50
N PHE A 172 -13.16 31.57 2.03
CA PHE A 172 -13.26 30.35 2.82
C PHE A 172 -12.18 30.40 3.90
N SER A 173 -12.52 30.89 5.09
CA SER A 173 -11.70 30.70 6.27
C SER A 173 -11.80 29.24 6.70
N PHE A 174 -10.65 28.58 6.88
CA PHE A 174 -10.60 27.25 7.48
C PHE A 174 -11.09 27.31 8.93
N CYS A 175 -11.79 26.28 9.38
CA CYS A 175 -12.13 26.18 10.80
C CYS A 175 -10.85 26.09 11.64
N GLU A 176 -10.67 26.97 12.62
CA GLU A 176 -9.47 26.98 13.48
C GLU A 176 -9.30 25.71 14.32
N ILE A 177 -10.38 24.93 14.49
CA ILE A 177 -10.41 23.77 15.38
C ILE A 177 -10.21 22.47 14.63
N CYS A 178 -10.99 22.29 13.55
CA CYS A 178 -10.97 21.05 12.79
C CYS A 178 -10.27 21.19 11.41
N SER A 179 -9.78 22.38 11.05
CA SER A 179 -9.11 22.72 9.77
C SER A 179 -9.87 22.30 8.51
N SER A 180 -11.15 21.96 8.66
CA SER A 180 -12.04 21.60 7.57
C SER A 180 -12.47 22.85 6.80
N ALA A 181 -12.53 22.74 5.47
CA ALA A 181 -13.05 23.78 4.58
C ALA A 181 -14.60 23.77 4.49
N ASN A 182 -15.26 22.87 5.22
CA ASN A 182 -16.69 22.62 5.14
C ASN A 182 -17.49 23.59 6.05
N THR A 183 -17.49 24.88 5.70
CA THR A 183 -18.36 25.86 6.36
C THR A 183 -19.76 25.77 5.76
N ARG A 184 -20.76 25.42 6.59
CA ARG A 184 -22.15 25.28 6.14
C ARG A 184 -23.02 26.32 6.84
N GLN A 185 -23.53 27.22 6.01
CA GLN A 185 -24.65 28.13 6.25
C GLN A 185 -24.51 29.15 7.39
N ILE A 186 -24.79 30.41 7.06
CA ILE A 186 -24.97 31.50 8.03
C ILE A 186 -26.36 31.32 8.65
N VAL A 187 -26.40 31.05 9.95
CA VAL A 187 -27.65 31.09 10.72
C VAL A 187 -27.54 32.28 11.66
N HIS A 188 -28.39 33.30 11.46
CA HIS A 188 -28.40 34.53 12.25
C HIS A 188 -27.00 35.18 12.40
N GLU A 189 -26.34 35.49 11.28
CA GLU A 189 -25.03 36.18 11.22
C GLU A 189 -23.82 35.43 11.82
N HIS A 190 -23.97 34.18 12.27
CA HIS A 190 -22.85 33.39 12.80
C HIS A 190 -22.48 32.26 11.82
N TYR A 191 -21.17 32.04 11.63
CA TYR A 191 -20.65 30.92 10.85
C TYR A 191 -20.60 29.66 11.72
N VAL A 192 -21.16 28.56 11.21
CA VAL A 192 -21.11 27.26 11.90
C VAL A 192 -20.34 26.26 11.04
N CYS A 193 -19.34 25.61 11.63
CA CYS A 193 -18.62 24.54 10.96
C CYS A 193 -19.49 23.27 10.91
N GLY A 194 -19.63 22.66 9.73
CA GLY A 194 -20.49 21.49 9.54
C GLY A 194 -19.99 20.24 10.26
N ASP A 195 -18.67 20.10 10.39
CA ASP A 195 -18.06 18.91 10.99
C ASP A 195 -17.99 19.01 12.51
N CYS A 196 -17.49 20.14 13.02
CA CYS A 196 -17.32 20.30 14.45
C CYS A 196 -18.56 20.88 15.17
N LYS A 197 -19.63 21.31 14.45
CA LYS A 197 -20.94 21.84 14.94
C LYS A 197 -20.88 22.91 16.04
N GLN A 198 -19.69 23.40 16.36
CA GLN A 198 -19.51 24.40 17.39
C GLN A 198 -19.77 25.79 16.80
N ARG A 199 -20.47 26.60 17.59
CA ARG A 199 -20.69 28.01 17.33
C ARG A 199 -19.43 28.74 17.77
N TYR A 200 -18.67 29.32 16.84
CA TYR A 200 -17.62 30.27 17.19
C TYR A 200 -18.01 31.65 16.67
N LEU A 201 -17.86 32.63 17.57
CA LEU A 201 -18.27 34.03 17.51
C LEU A 201 -18.24 34.67 16.12
#